data_AF-A0A1C3NU46-F1
#
_entry.id   AF-A0A1C3NU46-F1
#
_cell.length_a   1.000
_cell.length_b   1.000
_cell.length_c   1.000
_cell.angle_alpha   90.00
_cell.angle_beta   90.00
_cell.angle_gamma   90.00
#
_symmetry.space_group_name_H-M   'P 1'
#
loop_
_entity.id
_entity.type
_entity.pdbx_description
1 polymer ?
#
loop_
_entity_poly.entity_id
_entity_poly.type
_entity_poly.pdbx_seq_one_letter_code
_entity_poly.pdbx_strand_id
1 'polypeptide(L)'
;MEGLTQSRVSRIMRGQERIVSIDLIERIADALRIPGAALRLAPRPWEQPTSTGTVPTQAPAASTPAGQTPPAAPSGDEHPRGAEDHSLTVDLDIAADGWATITYHHDLFNPGPRPLTRLARELWFENTRGPLTLTALPSDGHNVIIQRIHDTPSMAKFACQIFPAIQPGKSASVGYTCEGGQFVRDHYWRQSITRPTDTLTIRLRHRGAASLTRCTATEEYADGYEVSATDSLTVTIDGKDIVIDLVRRDLGPGQAVTVLWDIDRAST
;
A
#
# COMPACT_ATOMS: atom_id res chain seq x y z
N MET A 1 22.06 24.90 18.71
CA MET A 1 20.64 24.54 18.55
C MET A 1 20.51 23.97 17.15
N GLU A 2 20.74 22.65 17.01
CA GLU A 2 20.82 21.99 15.71
C GLU A 2 19.47 21.38 15.34
N GLY A 3 18.94 21.82 14.19
CA GLY A 3 17.80 21.19 13.54
C GLY A 3 18.16 19.80 13.02
N LEU A 4 17.15 18.93 12.94
CA LEU A 4 17.32 17.57 12.45
C LEU A 4 17.68 17.63 10.95
N THR A 5 18.82 17.07 10.58
CA THR A 5 19.27 17.05 9.18
C THR A 5 18.53 15.97 8.39
N GLN A 6 18.33 16.21 7.09
CA GLN A 6 17.65 15.29 6.18
C GLN A 6 18.30 13.89 6.13
N SER A 7 19.61 13.82 6.37
CA SER A 7 20.36 12.57 6.46
C SER A 7 19.92 11.71 7.65
N ARG A 8 19.51 12.33 8.76
CA ARG A 8 19.05 11.62 9.95
C ARG A 8 17.65 11.04 9.78
N VAL A 9 16.74 11.79 9.14
CA VAL A 9 15.41 11.28 8.75
C VAL A 9 15.54 10.06 7.83
N SER A 10 16.48 10.12 6.88
CA SER A 10 16.73 9.03 5.96
C SER A 10 17.34 7.79 6.64
N ARG A 11 18.07 7.94 7.75
CA ARG A 11 18.62 6.83 8.54
C ARG A 11 17.54 6.15 9.39
N ILE A 12 16.60 6.93 9.91
CA ILE A 12 15.43 6.44 10.63
C ILE A 12 14.53 5.61 9.71
N MET A 13 14.26 6.11 8.50
CA MET A 13 13.47 5.38 7.49
C MET A 13 14.16 4.10 7.00
N ARG A 14 15.49 4.02 7.12
CA ARG A 14 16.29 2.83 6.79
C ARG A 14 16.42 1.84 7.95
N GLY A 15 15.73 2.06 9.08
CA GLY A 15 15.83 1.21 10.28
C GLY A 15 17.19 1.25 10.98
N GLN A 16 18.10 2.10 10.51
CA GLN A 16 19.47 2.25 11.03
C GLN A 16 19.52 3.14 12.29
N GLU A 17 18.44 3.87 12.60
CA GLU A 17 18.28 4.68 13.81
C GLU A 17 16.82 4.58 14.28
N ARG A 18 16.53 4.24 15.54
CA ARG A 18 15.15 4.09 16.04
C ARG A 18 14.70 5.39 16.71
N ILE A 19 13.46 5.83 16.46
CA ILE A 19 12.86 6.94 17.23
C ILE A 19 12.48 6.38 18.60
N VAL A 20 13.21 6.78 19.64
CA VAL A 20 13.04 6.26 21.00
C VAL A 20 12.29 7.22 21.92
N SER A 21 11.96 8.44 21.48
CA SER A 21 11.30 9.43 22.35
C SER A 21 9.96 9.89 21.79
N ILE A 22 8.97 9.86 22.67
CA ILE A 22 7.66 10.48 22.48
C ILE A 22 7.82 11.94 22.05
N ASP A 23 8.76 12.66 22.66
CA ASP A 23 9.10 14.07 22.37
C ASP A 23 9.39 14.35 20.89
N LEU A 24 9.93 13.38 20.14
CA LEU A 24 10.19 13.56 18.72
C LEU A 24 8.91 13.51 17.88
N ILE A 25 7.96 12.65 18.26
CA ILE A 25 6.64 12.55 17.62
C ILE A 25 5.87 13.84 17.87
N GLU A 26 5.91 14.37 19.10
CA GLU A 26 5.27 15.65 19.43
C GLU A 26 5.82 16.80 18.58
N ARG A 27 7.15 16.85 18.40
CA ARG A 27 7.79 17.86 17.55
C ARG A 27 7.42 17.76 16.08
N ILE A 28 7.27 16.55 15.55
CA ILE A 28 6.82 16.35 14.15
C ILE A 28 5.37 16.81 13.99
N ALA A 29 4.50 16.46 14.95
CA ALA A 29 3.11 16.91 14.95
C ALA A 29 3.00 18.44 15.04
N ASP A 30 3.79 19.08 15.90
CA ASP A 30 3.83 20.54 16.05
C ASP A 30 4.35 21.25 14.79
N ALA A 31 5.40 20.72 14.17
CA ALA A 31 5.98 21.28 12.95
C ALA A 31 5.01 21.18 11.75
N LEU A 32 4.22 20.10 11.69
CA LEU A 32 3.27 19.84 10.63
C LEU A 32 1.85 20.34 10.93
N ARG A 33 1.63 20.96 12.10
CA ARG A 33 0.31 21.39 12.59
C ARG A 33 -0.73 20.26 12.55
N ILE A 34 -0.32 19.05 12.92
CA ILE A 34 -1.22 17.89 13.04
C ILE A 34 -1.83 17.88 14.44
N PRO A 35 -3.17 17.89 14.58
CA PRO A 35 -3.81 17.89 15.89
C PRO A 35 -3.46 16.64 16.72
N GLY A 36 -3.18 16.81 18.01
CA GLY A 36 -2.81 15.73 18.91
C GLY A 36 -3.83 14.59 18.93
N ALA A 37 -5.12 14.93 18.86
CA ALA A 37 -6.22 13.95 18.78
C ALA A 37 -6.09 12.98 17.58
N ALA A 38 -5.53 13.43 16.45
CA ALA A 38 -5.34 12.59 15.26
C ALA A 38 -4.24 11.53 15.46
N LEU A 39 -3.34 11.74 16.42
CA LEU A 39 -2.24 10.83 16.76
C LEU A 39 -2.37 10.26 18.19
N ARG A 40 -3.54 10.39 18.82
CA ARG A 40 -3.79 10.02 20.24
C ARG A 40 -2.81 10.66 21.24
N LEU A 41 -2.32 11.85 20.92
CA LEU A 41 -1.50 12.69 21.78
C LEU A 41 -2.35 13.72 22.52
N ALA A 42 -1.83 14.24 23.64
CA ALA A 42 -2.47 15.35 24.35
C ALA A 42 -2.60 16.60 23.44
N PRO A 43 -3.68 17.39 23.57
CA PRO A 43 -3.86 18.62 22.79
C PRO A 43 -2.69 19.60 22.98
N ARG A 44 -2.18 20.15 21.87
CA ARG A 44 -1.00 21.02 21.87
C ARG A 44 -1.35 22.48 22.18
N PRO A 45 -0.41 23.30 22.69
CA PRO A 45 -0.67 24.70 23.06
C PRO A 45 -1.23 25.56 21.92
N TRP A 46 -0.91 25.22 20.67
CA TRP A 46 -1.41 25.91 19.49
C TRP A 46 -2.81 25.46 19.04
N GLU A 47 -3.33 24.35 19.58
CA GLU A 47 -4.67 23.82 19.35
C GLU A 47 -5.72 24.46 20.28
N GLN A 48 -5.27 25.15 21.32
CA GLN A 48 -6.16 25.89 22.22
C GLN A 48 -6.60 27.19 21.52
N PRO A 49 -7.91 27.44 21.37
CA PRO A 49 -8.37 28.75 20.96
C PRO A 49 -7.96 29.75 22.03
N THR A 50 -7.24 30.80 21.62
CA THR A 50 -6.91 31.92 22.50
C THR A 50 -8.22 32.62 22.85
N SER A 51 -8.83 32.25 23.98
CA SER A 51 -10.01 32.92 24.52
C SER A 51 -9.64 34.32 24.99
N THR A 52 -9.64 35.28 24.08
CA THR A 52 -9.78 36.70 24.40
C THR A 52 -11.23 37.00 24.78
N GLY A 53 -11.45 37.51 25.99
CA GLY A 53 -12.56 38.42 26.26
C GLY A 53 -13.68 37.90 27.16
N THR A 54 -13.59 38.26 28.44
CA THR A 54 -14.59 38.20 29.52
C THR A 54 -15.79 39.14 29.26
N VAL A 55 -17.04 38.71 29.54
CA VAL A 55 -18.13 39.48 30.24
C VAL A 55 -19.18 38.47 30.82
N PRO A 56 -19.80 38.70 32.00
CA PRO A 56 -20.30 37.62 32.87
C PRO A 56 -21.84 37.47 33.04
N THR A 57 -22.21 36.32 33.63
CA THR A 57 -23.35 36.03 34.55
C THR A 57 -24.80 36.18 34.06
N GLN A 58 -25.51 35.04 33.95
CA GLN A 58 -26.79 34.83 34.66
C GLN A 58 -27.13 33.32 34.80
N ALA A 59 -27.62 32.92 35.97
CA ALA A 59 -28.19 31.60 36.29
C ALA A 59 -29.65 31.80 36.77
N PRO A 60 -30.40 30.73 37.15
CA PRO A 60 -30.97 29.66 36.33
C PRO A 60 -32.51 29.62 36.42
N ALA A 61 -33.22 28.94 35.51
CA ALA A 61 -34.64 28.61 35.72
C ALA A 61 -35.09 27.30 35.03
N ALA A 62 -35.43 26.33 35.88
CA ALA A 62 -36.59 25.43 35.86
C ALA A 62 -36.93 24.52 34.65
N SER A 63 -36.75 23.21 34.92
CA SER A 63 -37.77 22.12 34.88
C SER A 63 -38.34 21.55 33.55
N THR A 64 -38.13 20.23 33.44
CA THR A 64 -38.60 19.12 32.58
C THR A 64 -40.12 19.09 32.22
N PRO A 65 -40.60 18.29 31.22
CA PRO A 65 -40.72 16.83 31.35
C PRO A 65 -40.45 15.97 30.08
N ALA A 66 -40.39 14.66 30.36
CA ALA A 66 -40.08 13.52 29.51
C ALA A 66 -40.93 13.34 28.24
N GLY A 67 -40.37 12.59 27.28
CA GLY A 67 -41.14 11.75 26.37
C GLY A 67 -40.71 11.83 24.91
N GLN A 68 -39.76 10.96 24.53
CA GLN A 68 -39.80 10.06 23.35
C GLN A 68 -38.39 9.61 23.01
N THR A 69 -38.09 8.36 23.33
CA THR A 69 -36.94 7.64 22.78
C THR A 69 -37.22 7.41 21.29
N PRO A 70 -36.47 8.01 20.35
CA PRO A 70 -36.55 7.62 18.96
C PRO A 70 -36.07 6.17 18.84
N PRO A 71 -36.72 5.33 17.99
CA PRO A 71 -36.20 4.00 17.72
C PRO A 71 -34.76 4.13 17.24
N ALA A 72 -33.87 3.30 17.81
CA ALA A 72 -32.47 3.23 17.47
C ALA A 72 -32.32 3.26 15.94
N ALA A 73 -31.74 4.35 15.43
CA ALA A 73 -31.22 4.38 14.08
C ALA A 73 -30.32 3.14 13.93
N PRO A 74 -30.39 2.41 12.81
CA PRO A 74 -29.42 1.36 12.57
C PRO A 74 -28.03 2.01 12.69
N SER A 75 -27.24 1.50 13.64
CA SER A 75 -25.82 1.84 13.79
C SER A 75 -25.09 1.28 12.57
N GLY A 76 -25.27 1.97 11.46
CA GLY A 76 -24.64 1.73 10.18
C GLY A 76 -23.50 2.73 9.99
N ASP A 77 -22.53 2.72 10.89
CA ASP A 77 -21.18 3.23 10.61
C ASP A 77 -20.44 2.22 9.70
N GLU A 78 -21.14 1.69 8.68
CA GLU A 78 -20.50 0.97 7.61
C GLU A 78 -19.86 2.05 6.73
N HIS A 79 -18.59 2.36 7.02
CA HIS A 79 -17.77 3.10 6.08
C HIS A 79 -18.00 2.49 4.70
N PRO A 80 -18.32 3.30 3.66
CA PRO A 80 -18.69 2.75 2.37
C PRO A 80 -17.58 1.81 1.92
N ARG A 81 -17.91 0.52 1.81
CA ARG A 81 -16.93 -0.50 1.43
C ARG A 81 -16.32 -0.09 0.10
N GLY A 82 -15.00 0.11 0.10
CA GLY A 82 -14.24 0.31 -1.13
C GLY A 82 -14.31 -0.94 -1.99
N ALA A 83 -13.88 -0.82 -3.25
CA ALA A 83 -13.70 -2.01 -4.07
C ALA A 83 -12.75 -3.01 -3.40
N GLU A 84 -13.00 -4.29 -3.62
CA GLU A 84 -12.27 -5.44 -3.08
C GLU A 84 -11.59 -6.17 -4.26
N ASP A 85 -10.44 -6.80 -4.01
CA ASP A 85 -9.78 -7.69 -4.96
C ASP A 85 -10.18 -9.14 -4.61
N HIS A 86 -10.99 -9.82 -5.42
CA HIS A 86 -11.17 -11.27 -5.25
C HIS A 86 -9.89 -12.03 -5.61
N SER A 87 -9.14 -11.51 -6.57
CA SER A 87 -7.82 -12.02 -6.95
C SER A 87 -6.91 -10.86 -7.33
N LEU A 88 -5.71 -10.87 -6.78
CA LEU A 88 -4.60 -10.03 -7.21
C LEU A 88 -3.47 -10.95 -7.64
N THR A 89 -3.13 -10.94 -8.92
CA THR A 89 -1.96 -11.63 -9.45
C THR A 89 -0.87 -10.63 -9.83
N VAL A 90 0.35 -10.91 -9.39
CA VAL A 90 1.56 -10.16 -9.75
C VAL A 90 2.54 -11.14 -10.38
N ASP A 91 2.72 -11.04 -11.68
CA ASP A 91 3.71 -11.83 -12.41
C ASP A 91 4.96 -10.98 -12.66
N LEU A 92 6.12 -11.45 -12.21
CA LEU A 92 7.43 -10.84 -12.41
C LEU A 92 8.23 -11.71 -13.38
N ASP A 93 8.56 -11.19 -14.56
CA ASP A 93 9.53 -11.83 -15.47
C ASP A 93 10.81 -10.98 -15.50
N ILE A 94 11.86 -11.53 -14.91
CA ILE A 94 13.16 -10.88 -14.73
C ILE A 94 14.15 -11.53 -15.70
N ALA A 95 14.67 -10.75 -16.64
CA ALA A 95 15.71 -11.18 -17.57
C ALA A 95 17.04 -11.45 -16.85
N ALA A 96 17.97 -12.12 -17.53
CA ALA A 96 19.27 -12.50 -16.94
C ALA A 96 20.16 -11.31 -16.57
N ASP A 97 19.91 -10.15 -17.16
CA ASP A 97 20.56 -8.88 -16.81
C ASP A 97 19.78 -8.07 -15.75
N GLY A 98 18.72 -8.65 -15.19
CA GLY A 98 17.91 -8.06 -14.13
C GLY A 98 16.77 -7.17 -14.60
N TRP A 99 16.65 -6.85 -15.90
CA TRP A 99 15.53 -6.05 -16.39
C TRP A 99 14.21 -6.82 -16.24
N ALA A 100 13.20 -6.14 -15.70
CA ALA A 100 11.96 -6.79 -15.35
C ALA A 100 10.76 -6.26 -16.13
N THR A 101 9.85 -7.17 -16.44
CA THR A 101 8.46 -6.88 -16.79
C THR A 101 7.59 -7.37 -15.64
N ILE A 102 6.78 -6.46 -15.07
CA ILE A 102 5.82 -6.78 -14.02
C ILE A 102 4.42 -6.68 -14.60
N THR A 103 3.62 -7.72 -14.44
CA THR A 103 2.24 -7.76 -14.91
C THR A 103 1.32 -7.87 -13.71
N TYR A 104 0.35 -6.97 -13.65
CA TYR A 104 -0.68 -6.97 -12.64
C TYR A 104 -2.01 -7.37 -13.25
N HIS A 105 -2.71 -8.27 -12.57
CA HIS A 105 -4.11 -8.60 -12.85
C HIS A 105 -4.92 -8.50 -11.57
N HIS A 106 -5.98 -7.72 -11.62
CA HIS A 106 -6.95 -7.54 -10.56
C HIS A 106 -8.29 -8.09 -11.01
N ASP A 107 -8.89 -8.98 -10.24
CA ASP A 107 -10.31 -9.30 -10.35
C ASP A 107 -11.04 -8.53 -9.26
N LEU A 108 -11.58 -7.38 -9.64
CA LEU A 108 -12.20 -6.44 -8.72
C LEU A 108 -13.67 -6.76 -8.53
N PHE A 109 -14.16 -6.58 -7.31
CA PHE A 109 -15.58 -6.50 -6.98
C PHE A 109 -15.90 -5.13 -6.36
N ASN A 110 -17.01 -4.54 -6.78
CA ASN A 110 -17.49 -3.28 -6.22
C ASN A 110 -18.71 -3.53 -5.31
N PRO A 111 -18.51 -3.79 -4.00
CA PRO A 111 -19.62 -3.92 -3.05
C PRO A 111 -20.27 -2.57 -2.71
N GLY A 112 -19.58 -1.47 -3.01
CA GLY A 112 -19.98 -0.13 -2.60
C GLY A 112 -21.17 0.41 -3.40
N PRO A 113 -21.86 1.44 -2.88
CA PRO A 113 -23.03 2.03 -3.53
C PRO A 113 -22.69 2.97 -4.70
N ARG A 114 -21.40 3.22 -4.97
CA ARG A 114 -20.93 4.15 -6.01
C ARG A 114 -20.16 3.38 -7.09
N PRO A 115 -20.26 3.76 -8.37
CA PRO A 115 -19.45 3.16 -9.42
C PRO A 115 -17.95 3.33 -9.16
N LEU A 116 -17.17 2.28 -9.37
CA LEU A 116 -15.71 2.32 -9.31
C LEU A 116 -15.17 2.78 -10.67
N THR A 117 -14.59 3.98 -10.67
CA THR A 117 -14.06 4.63 -11.88
C THR A 117 -12.55 4.53 -12.00
N ARG A 118 -11.86 4.20 -10.90
CA ARG A 118 -10.42 4.40 -10.80
C ARG A 118 -9.77 3.43 -9.81
N LEU A 119 -8.64 2.86 -10.21
CA LEU A 119 -7.74 2.09 -9.34
C LEU A 119 -6.40 2.83 -9.22
N ALA A 120 -6.10 3.40 -8.05
CA ALA A 120 -4.83 4.08 -7.79
C ALA A 120 -3.73 3.07 -7.51
N ARG A 121 -2.55 3.28 -8.11
CA ARG A 121 -1.39 2.38 -8.01
C ARG A 121 -0.10 3.18 -7.82
N GLU A 122 0.87 2.50 -7.22
CA GLU A 122 2.22 2.98 -7.04
C GLU A 122 3.17 1.82 -7.31
N LEU A 123 4.28 2.11 -8.01
CA LEU A 123 5.38 1.18 -8.23
C LEU A 123 6.70 1.91 -8.03
N TRP A 124 7.65 1.21 -7.43
CA TRP A 124 9.00 1.70 -7.20
C TRP A 124 10.01 0.61 -7.52
N PHE A 125 11.14 1.01 -8.09
CA PHE A 125 12.32 0.17 -8.28
C PHE A 125 13.54 0.93 -7.77
N GLU A 126 14.54 0.18 -7.31
CA GLU A 126 15.83 0.78 -6.94
C GLU A 126 16.57 1.29 -8.18
N ASN A 127 16.55 0.50 -9.26
CA ASN A 127 17.26 0.79 -10.51
C ASN A 127 16.27 0.86 -11.66
N THR A 128 16.40 1.89 -12.50
CA THR A 128 15.57 2.09 -13.69
C THR A 128 16.38 2.63 -14.87
N ARG A 129 15.91 2.42 -16.11
CA ARG A 129 16.48 3.02 -17.34
C ARG A 129 15.83 4.36 -17.71
N GLY A 130 15.22 5.03 -16.73
CA GLY A 130 14.35 6.18 -16.92
C GLY A 130 12.96 5.94 -16.31
N PRO A 131 11.96 6.78 -16.65
CA PRO A 131 10.60 6.61 -16.17
C PRO A 131 10.05 5.21 -16.51
N LEU A 132 9.37 4.59 -15.56
CA LEU A 132 8.73 3.28 -15.76
C LEU A 132 7.74 3.37 -16.92
N THR A 133 7.73 2.40 -17.82
CA THR A 133 6.73 2.32 -18.91
C THR A 133 5.52 1.53 -18.40
N LEU A 134 4.33 2.10 -18.52
CA LEU A 134 3.08 1.54 -18.00
C LEU A 134 2.08 1.37 -19.14
N THR A 135 1.55 0.17 -19.31
CA THR A 135 0.60 -0.15 -20.38
C THR A 135 -0.61 -0.86 -19.80
N ALA A 136 -1.82 -0.38 -20.09
CA ALA A 136 -3.02 -1.08 -19.67
C ALA A 136 -3.18 -2.39 -20.47
N LEU A 137 -3.65 -3.45 -19.81
CA LEU A 137 -4.03 -4.68 -20.47
C LEU A 137 -5.48 -4.60 -20.95
N PRO A 138 -5.86 -5.39 -21.97
CA PRO A 138 -7.26 -5.57 -22.32
C PRO A 138 -8.09 -5.97 -21.11
N SER A 139 -9.31 -5.44 -21.03
CA SER A 139 -10.27 -5.74 -19.98
C SER A 139 -11.62 -6.00 -20.64
N ASP A 140 -12.29 -7.07 -20.22
CA ASP A 140 -13.56 -7.47 -20.81
C ASP A 140 -14.66 -6.46 -20.49
N GLY A 141 -15.17 -5.80 -21.52
CA GLY A 141 -16.24 -4.82 -21.37
C GLY A 141 -15.80 -3.48 -20.76
N HIS A 142 -14.49 -3.28 -20.51
CA HIS A 142 -13.95 -2.04 -19.98
C HIS A 142 -12.71 -1.59 -20.76
N ASN A 143 -12.65 -0.29 -21.07
CA ASN A 143 -11.45 0.40 -21.49
C ASN A 143 -10.71 0.90 -20.24
N VAL A 144 -9.43 0.52 -20.14
CA VAL A 144 -8.55 0.93 -19.05
C VAL A 144 -7.50 1.89 -19.57
N ILE A 145 -7.43 3.08 -18.99
CA ILE A 145 -6.46 4.12 -19.37
C ILE A 145 -5.52 4.40 -18.20
N ILE A 146 -4.21 4.37 -18.44
CA ILE A 146 -3.21 4.75 -17.43
C ILE A 146 -3.10 6.28 -17.38
N GLN A 147 -3.49 6.85 -16.24
CA GLN A 147 -3.26 8.26 -15.92
C GLN A 147 -2.13 8.39 -14.91
N ARG A 148 -1.01 9.01 -15.33
CA ARG A 148 0.09 9.35 -14.42
C ARG A 148 -0.29 10.52 -13.52
N ILE A 149 0.10 10.41 -12.25
CA ILE A 149 -0.19 11.42 -11.21
C ILE A 149 1.11 12.08 -10.77
N HIS A 150 2.14 11.26 -10.51
CA HIS A 150 3.45 11.73 -10.08
C HIS A 150 4.51 10.71 -10.46
N ASP A 151 5.55 11.17 -11.13
CA ASP A 151 6.68 10.33 -11.52
C ASP A 151 7.99 10.90 -10.98
N THR A 152 8.85 10.01 -10.54
CA THR A 152 10.29 10.26 -10.35
C THR A 152 11.04 9.24 -11.23
N PRO A 153 12.38 9.34 -11.36
CA PRO A 153 13.13 8.36 -12.15
C PRO A 153 12.88 6.91 -11.71
N SER A 154 12.62 6.67 -10.42
CA SER A 154 12.55 5.33 -9.85
C SER A 154 11.17 4.96 -9.28
N MET A 155 10.19 5.86 -9.38
CA MET A 155 8.83 5.69 -8.84
C MET A 155 7.79 6.22 -9.82
N ALA A 156 6.68 5.49 -9.97
CA ALA A 156 5.49 5.98 -10.65
C ALA A 156 4.27 5.85 -9.74
N LYS A 157 3.56 6.96 -9.52
CA LYS A 157 2.20 7.00 -8.96
C LYS A 157 1.24 7.30 -10.09
N PHE A 158 0.29 6.41 -10.30
CA PHE A 158 -0.65 6.48 -11.41
C PHE A 158 -2.00 5.92 -11.02
N ALA A 159 -2.95 5.98 -11.94
CA ALA A 159 -4.21 5.29 -11.78
C ALA A 159 -4.69 4.69 -13.09
N CYS A 160 -5.30 3.52 -12.98
CA CYS A 160 -6.08 2.91 -14.04
C CYS A 160 -7.47 3.54 -14.00
N GLN A 161 -7.79 4.38 -14.98
CA GLN A 161 -9.15 4.89 -15.21
C GLN A 161 -9.96 3.81 -15.94
N ILE A 162 -11.15 3.51 -15.44
CA ILE A 162 -11.98 2.38 -15.90
C ILE A 162 -13.24 2.93 -16.55
N PHE A 163 -13.45 2.63 -17.84
CA PHE A 163 -14.61 3.10 -18.59
C PHE A 163 -15.25 1.98 -19.44
N PRO A 164 -16.56 1.72 -19.33
CA PRO A 164 -17.47 2.25 -18.33
C PRO A 164 -17.03 1.89 -16.90
N ALA A 165 -17.51 2.61 -15.89
CA ALA A 165 -17.18 2.32 -14.49
C ALA A 165 -17.77 0.96 -14.05
N ILE A 166 -17.09 0.27 -13.13
CA ILE A 166 -17.63 -0.96 -12.53
C ILE A 166 -18.79 -0.56 -11.61
N GLN A 167 -20.00 -0.98 -11.96
CA GLN A 167 -21.21 -0.61 -11.23
C GLN A 167 -21.28 -1.30 -9.85
N PRO A 168 -22.06 -0.75 -8.90
CA PRO A 168 -22.35 -1.42 -7.64
C PRO A 168 -22.81 -2.87 -7.83
N GLY A 169 -22.26 -3.78 -7.03
CA GLY A 169 -22.52 -5.22 -7.09
C GLY A 169 -21.96 -5.93 -8.34
N LYS A 170 -21.08 -5.28 -9.11
CA LYS A 170 -20.44 -5.88 -10.30
C LYS A 170 -18.95 -6.09 -10.10
N SER A 171 -18.41 -6.98 -10.92
CA SER A 171 -16.99 -7.30 -10.98
C SER A 171 -16.42 -6.99 -12.36
N ALA A 172 -15.12 -6.72 -12.41
CA ALA A 172 -14.37 -6.65 -13.66
C ALA A 172 -12.90 -6.96 -13.44
N SER A 173 -12.25 -7.49 -14.48
CA SER A 173 -10.81 -7.69 -14.47
C SER A 173 -10.09 -6.45 -14.96
N VAL A 174 -9.11 -5.93 -14.22
CA VAL A 174 -8.30 -4.77 -14.58
C VAL A 174 -6.83 -5.16 -14.51
N GLY A 175 -6.08 -4.96 -15.59
CA GLY A 175 -4.67 -5.31 -15.63
C GLY A 175 -3.80 -4.24 -16.26
N TYR A 176 -2.51 -4.30 -15.96
CA TYR A 176 -1.50 -3.43 -16.57
C TYR A 176 -0.11 -4.08 -16.48
N THR A 177 0.78 -3.71 -17.39
CA THR A 177 2.21 -4.06 -17.33
C THR A 177 3.04 -2.85 -16.92
N CYS A 178 4.18 -3.14 -16.31
CA CYS A 178 5.23 -2.18 -15.97
C CYS A 178 6.58 -2.70 -16.45
N GLU A 179 7.30 -1.87 -17.20
CA GLU A 179 8.66 -2.15 -17.68
C GLU A 179 9.64 -1.03 -17.30
N GLY A 180 10.93 -1.34 -17.36
CA GLY A 180 12.00 -0.37 -17.16
C GLY A 180 12.54 -0.29 -15.73
N GLY A 181 12.10 -1.19 -14.85
CA GLY A 181 12.74 -1.47 -13.56
C GLY A 181 13.75 -2.63 -13.66
N GLN A 182 14.77 -2.62 -12.80
CA GLN A 182 15.85 -3.59 -12.80
C GLN A 182 16.18 -4.10 -11.38
N PHE A 183 16.39 -5.41 -11.26
CA PHE A 183 16.89 -6.08 -10.06
C PHE A 183 18.40 -6.30 -10.21
N VAL A 184 19.22 -5.65 -9.37
CA VAL A 184 20.68 -5.67 -9.52
C VAL A 184 21.37 -6.38 -8.37
N ARG A 185 21.09 -6.00 -7.12
CA ARG A 185 21.71 -6.60 -5.93
C ARG A 185 20.64 -7.08 -4.97
N ASP A 186 19.72 -6.18 -4.64
CA ASP A 186 18.62 -6.48 -3.74
C ASP A 186 17.47 -7.11 -4.54
N HIS A 187 17.22 -8.37 -4.24
CA HIS A 187 16.25 -9.21 -4.94
C HIS A 187 15.06 -9.44 -4.01
N TYR A 188 14.21 -8.43 -3.94
CA TYR A 188 12.97 -8.51 -3.19
C TYR A 188 11.83 -7.82 -3.92
N TRP A 189 10.62 -8.25 -3.64
CA TRP A 189 9.41 -7.60 -4.08
C TRP A 189 8.45 -7.46 -2.91
N ARG A 190 8.02 -6.22 -2.63
CA ARG A 190 7.02 -5.92 -1.59
C ARG A 190 5.72 -5.49 -2.24
N GLN A 191 4.66 -6.25 -2.01
CA GLN A 191 3.29 -5.95 -2.44
C GLN A 191 2.48 -5.41 -1.27
N SER A 192 2.19 -4.11 -1.27
CA SER A 192 1.25 -3.50 -0.31
C SER A 192 -0.20 -3.76 -0.71
N ILE A 193 -1.03 -4.07 0.29
CA ILE A 193 -2.45 -4.35 0.13
C ILE A 193 -3.24 -3.08 0.44
N THR A 194 -3.90 -2.53 -0.58
CA THR A 194 -4.62 -1.24 -0.47
C THR A 194 -6.12 -1.41 -0.23
N ARG A 195 -6.62 -2.62 -0.42
CA ARG A 195 -8.03 -3.01 -0.27
C ARG A 195 -8.12 -4.47 0.15
N PRO A 196 -9.25 -4.92 0.74
CA PRO A 196 -9.43 -6.34 1.05
C PRO A 196 -9.13 -7.18 -0.20
N THR A 197 -8.29 -8.20 -0.03
CA THR A 197 -7.81 -9.07 -1.10
C THR A 197 -7.98 -10.53 -0.69
N ASP A 198 -8.90 -11.25 -1.33
CA ASP A 198 -9.20 -12.63 -0.95
C ASP A 198 -8.05 -13.57 -1.28
N THR A 199 -7.40 -13.37 -2.43
CA THR A 199 -6.23 -14.14 -2.87
C THR A 199 -5.19 -13.25 -3.52
N LEU A 200 -3.99 -13.22 -2.96
CA LEU A 200 -2.79 -12.69 -3.62
C LEU A 200 -1.98 -13.85 -4.18
N THR A 201 -1.64 -13.77 -5.47
CA THR A 201 -0.66 -14.66 -6.11
C THR A 201 0.52 -13.82 -6.59
N ILE A 202 1.73 -14.15 -6.15
CA ILE A 202 2.97 -13.60 -6.71
C ILE A 202 3.67 -14.74 -7.44
N ARG A 203 3.87 -14.56 -8.75
CA ARG A 203 4.66 -15.48 -9.57
C ARG A 203 5.89 -14.75 -10.05
N LEU A 204 7.04 -15.37 -9.92
CA LEU A 204 8.30 -14.77 -10.32
C LEU A 204 9.09 -15.78 -11.12
N ARG A 205 9.48 -15.39 -12.33
CA ARG A 205 10.51 -16.07 -13.12
C ARG A 205 11.75 -15.17 -13.16
N HIS A 206 12.89 -15.68 -12.73
CA HIS A 206 14.16 -14.99 -12.89
C HIS A 206 15.10 -15.83 -13.73
N ARG A 207 15.38 -15.32 -14.92
CA ARG A 207 16.13 -16.02 -15.96
C ARG A 207 17.62 -16.02 -15.64
N GLY A 208 18.29 -17.15 -15.84
CA GLY A 208 19.74 -17.26 -15.57
C GLY A 208 20.12 -17.24 -14.08
N ALA A 209 19.17 -17.46 -13.17
CA ALA A 209 19.34 -17.36 -11.73
C ALA A 209 19.32 -18.71 -10.97
N ALA A 210 19.59 -19.83 -11.65
CA ALA A 210 19.47 -21.20 -11.07
C ALA A 210 20.26 -21.43 -9.77
N SER A 211 21.29 -20.64 -9.46
CA SER A 211 22.05 -20.72 -8.21
C SER A 211 21.36 -19.98 -7.06
N LEU A 212 20.13 -20.38 -6.71
CA LEU A 212 19.39 -19.79 -5.59
C LEU A 212 19.99 -20.21 -4.24
N THR A 213 20.30 -19.25 -3.37
CA THR A 213 20.89 -19.50 -2.03
C THR A 213 19.89 -19.32 -0.90
N ARG A 214 18.94 -18.38 -1.05
CA ARG A 214 17.89 -18.12 -0.07
C ARG A 214 16.60 -17.74 -0.78
N CYS A 215 15.46 -18.17 -0.28
CA CYS A 215 14.16 -17.67 -0.69
C CYS A 215 13.22 -17.68 0.51
N THR A 216 12.69 -16.52 0.86
CA THR A 216 11.83 -16.32 2.04
C THR A 216 10.68 -15.38 1.70
N ALA A 217 9.56 -15.56 2.38
CA ALA A 217 8.44 -14.63 2.32
C ALA A 217 8.01 -14.23 3.74
N THR A 218 7.60 -12.97 3.87
CA THR A 218 7.08 -12.37 5.11
C THR A 218 5.78 -11.64 4.79
N GLU A 219 4.80 -11.79 5.68
CA GLU A 219 3.57 -10.98 5.71
C GLU A 219 3.65 -10.02 6.89
N GLU A 220 3.48 -8.73 6.60
CA GLU A 220 3.41 -7.63 7.56
C GLU A 220 1.95 -7.21 7.71
N TYR A 221 1.44 -7.18 8.93
CA TYR A 221 0.12 -6.70 9.29
C TYR A 221 0.10 -5.17 9.42
N ALA A 222 -1.09 -4.57 9.37
CA ALA A 222 -1.25 -3.11 9.45
C ALA A 222 -0.76 -2.48 10.77
N ASP A 223 -0.62 -3.27 11.83
CA ASP A 223 -0.05 -2.87 13.13
C ASP A 223 1.48 -3.04 13.20
N GLY A 224 2.12 -3.48 12.11
CA GLY A 224 3.54 -3.75 12.02
C GLY A 224 3.96 -5.12 12.58
N TYR A 225 3.01 -5.97 12.98
CA TYR A 225 3.33 -7.36 13.31
C TYR A 225 3.75 -8.12 12.06
N GLU A 226 4.79 -8.95 12.15
CA GLU A 226 5.31 -9.72 11.01
C GLU A 226 5.20 -11.22 11.28
N VAL A 227 4.79 -11.97 10.26
CA VAL A 227 4.78 -13.44 10.27
C VAL A 227 5.53 -13.96 9.05
N SER A 228 6.21 -15.09 9.22
CA SER A 228 6.77 -15.81 8.07
C SER A 228 5.63 -16.35 7.20
N ALA A 229 5.76 -16.16 5.90
CA ALA A 229 4.90 -16.73 4.86
C ALA A 229 5.69 -17.71 3.97
N THR A 230 6.88 -18.13 4.41
CA THR A 230 7.81 -18.95 3.63
C THR A 230 7.27 -20.37 3.40
N ASP A 231 6.38 -20.84 4.27
CA ASP A 231 5.66 -22.10 4.12
C ASP A 231 4.73 -22.14 2.89
N SER A 232 4.33 -20.95 2.41
CA SER A 232 3.43 -20.76 1.27
C SER A 232 4.20 -20.58 -0.05
N LEU A 233 5.53 -20.62 -0.02
CA LEU A 233 6.39 -20.52 -1.20
C LEU A 233 6.61 -21.89 -1.85
N THR A 234 6.47 -21.92 -3.17
CA THR A 234 7.00 -23.02 -4.00
C THR A 234 8.13 -22.47 -4.86
N VAL A 235 9.26 -23.19 -4.88
CA VAL A 235 10.42 -22.83 -5.70
C VAL A 235 10.75 -23.99 -6.62
N THR A 236 10.85 -23.71 -7.91
CA THR A 236 11.23 -24.68 -8.94
C THR A 236 12.39 -24.12 -9.75
N ILE A 237 13.34 -24.99 -10.12
CA ILE A 237 14.41 -24.66 -11.06
C ILE A 237 14.03 -25.20 -12.43
N ASP A 238 13.90 -24.30 -13.41
CA ASP A 238 13.57 -24.62 -14.81
C ASP A 238 14.79 -24.33 -15.69
N GLY A 239 15.65 -25.33 -15.87
CA GLY A 239 16.91 -25.18 -16.59
C GLY A 239 17.87 -24.21 -15.90
N LYS A 240 18.01 -23.00 -16.46
CA LYS A 240 18.83 -21.92 -15.88
C LYS A 240 18.02 -20.89 -15.09
N ASP A 241 16.71 -21.04 -15.07
CA ASP A 241 15.79 -20.07 -14.50
C ASP A 241 15.28 -20.56 -13.14
N ILE A 242 14.92 -19.62 -12.28
CA ILE A 242 14.14 -19.92 -11.07
C ILE A 242 12.70 -19.49 -11.29
N VAL A 243 11.77 -20.29 -10.81
CA VAL A 243 10.35 -19.99 -10.75
C VAL A 243 9.92 -20.05 -9.29
N ILE A 244 9.38 -18.95 -8.79
CA ILE A 244 8.88 -18.80 -7.42
C ILE A 244 7.39 -18.49 -7.50
N ASP A 245 6.59 -19.26 -6.79
CA ASP A 245 5.15 -19.03 -6.62
C ASP A 245 4.84 -18.83 -5.14
N LEU A 246 4.09 -17.77 -4.83
CA LEU A 246 3.56 -17.49 -3.50
C LEU A 246 2.05 -17.26 -3.61
N VAL A 247 1.28 -17.90 -2.73
CA VAL A 247 -0.15 -17.62 -2.58
C VAL A 247 -0.46 -17.24 -1.14
N ARG A 248 -1.14 -16.10 -0.94
CA ARG A 248 -1.67 -15.65 0.36
C ARG A 248 -3.16 -15.37 0.23
N ARG A 249 -3.89 -15.48 1.34
CA ARG A 249 -5.34 -15.32 1.38
C ARG A 249 -5.76 -14.36 2.48
N ASP A 250 -6.97 -13.82 2.34
CA ASP A 250 -7.65 -13.03 3.36
C ASP A 250 -6.84 -11.80 3.83
N LEU A 251 -6.22 -11.10 2.89
CA LEU A 251 -5.36 -9.95 3.18
C LEU A 251 -6.20 -8.66 3.32
N GLY A 252 -6.04 -7.97 4.44
CA GLY A 252 -6.66 -6.69 4.75
C GLY A 252 -5.87 -5.47 4.22
N PRO A 253 -6.55 -4.31 4.11
CA PRO A 253 -5.88 -3.04 3.81
C PRO A 253 -4.78 -2.71 4.83
N GLY A 254 -3.65 -2.21 4.34
CA GLY A 254 -2.50 -1.85 5.16
C GLY A 254 -1.52 -3.00 5.41
N GLN A 255 -1.87 -4.24 5.04
CA GLN A 255 -0.92 -5.34 5.06
C GLN A 255 0.09 -5.23 3.89
N ALA A 256 1.21 -5.94 4.00
CA ALA A 256 2.15 -6.11 2.91
C ALA A 256 2.75 -7.51 2.87
N VAL A 257 2.99 -8.03 1.68
CA VAL A 257 3.68 -9.32 1.49
C VAL A 257 5.00 -9.05 0.79
N THR A 258 6.09 -9.53 1.36
CA THR A 258 7.44 -9.37 0.82
C THR A 258 8.02 -10.72 0.46
N VAL A 259 8.46 -10.89 -0.79
CA VAL A 259 9.27 -12.02 -1.24
C VAL A 259 10.71 -11.55 -1.36
N LEU A 260 11.65 -12.30 -0.78
CA LEU A 260 13.09 -12.08 -0.87
C LEU A 260 13.74 -13.35 -1.43
N TRP A 261 14.59 -13.22 -2.44
CA TRP A 261 15.33 -14.34 -3.01
C TRP A 261 16.77 -13.96 -3.27
N ASP A 262 17.76 -14.71 -2.80
CA ASP A 262 19.16 -14.44 -3.09
C ASP A 262 19.70 -15.43 -4.11
N ILE A 263 20.49 -14.91 -5.04
CA ILE A 263 21.17 -15.70 -6.07
C ILE A 263 22.67 -15.60 -5.88
N ASP A 264 23.37 -16.72 -6.00
CA ASP A 264 24.83 -16.73 -6.02
C ASP A 264 25.28 -16.20 -7.39
N ARG A 265 25.96 -15.05 -7.38
CA ARG A 265 26.69 -14.61 -8.56
C ARG A 265 28.07 -15.24 -8.49
N ALA A 266 28.28 -16.27 -9.32
CA ALA A 266 29.63 -16.70 -9.66
C ALA A 266 30.43 -15.45 -10.03
N SER A 267 31.47 -15.17 -9.25
CA SER A 267 32.25 -13.94 -9.34
C SER A 267 32.87 -13.84 -10.72
N THR A 268 32.25 -13.08 -11.62
CA THR A 268 32.90 -12.60 -12.86
C THR A 268 33.91 -11.53 -12.56
#